data_AF-A0A2V5NZX8-F1
#
_entry.id   AF-A0A2V5NZX8-F1
#
_cell.length_a   1.000
_cell.length_b   1.000
_cell.length_c   1.000
_cell.angle_alpha   90.00
_cell.angle_beta   90.00
_cell.angle_gamma   90.00
#
_symmetry.space_group_name_H-M   'P 1'
#
loop_
_entity.id
_entity.type
_entity.pdbx_description
1 polymer ?
#
loop_
_entity_poly.entity_id
_entity_poly.type
_entity_poly.pdbx_seq_one_letter_code
_entity_poly.pdbx_strand_id
1 'polypeptide(L)'
;MATQNFASQGGNNGVPGTPVPGVFTITRTNANNDYSQPVTVSFTLSGTAGVGVYTTSPSAGITVGGNGSVVIAVGQTSTNISIIPTTANVPRLQTTVILTVKGGSSYSVG
;
A
#
# COMPACT_ATOMS: atom_id res chain seq x y z
N MET A 1 8.90 -8.18 6.98
CA MET A 1 8.58 -9.08 5.85
C MET A 1 7.22 -8.71 5.30
N ALA A 2 7.14 -8.11 4.10
CA ALA A 2 5.86 -7.80 3.45
C ALA A 2 5.44 -8.99 2.59
N THR A 3 4.32 -9.64 2.93
CA THR A 3 3.72 -10.69 2.11
C THR A 3 3.31 -10.12 0.74
N GLN A 4 3.48 -10.90 -0.32
CA GLN A 4 3.04 -10.55 -1.68
C GLN A 4 1.51 -10.43 -1.70
N ASN A 5 0.98 -9.21 -1.64
CA ASN A 5 -0.47 -8.98 -1.64
C ASN A 5 -0.94 -8.63 -3.05
N PHE A 6 -1.58 -9.59 -3.71
CA PHE A 6 -2.13 -9.41 -5.05
C PHE A 6 -3.42 -8.57 -5.00
N ALA A 7 -3.42 -7.43 -5.70
CA ALA A 7 -4.65 -6.74 -6.06
C ALA A 7 -5.26 -7.42 -7.30
N SER A 8 -6.56 -7.70 -7.28
CA SER A 8 -7.32 -8.25 -8.42
C SER A 8 -8.45 -7.30 -8.78
N GLN A 9 -8.74 -7.14 -10.06
CA GLN A 9 -9.88 -6.33 -10.51
C GLN A 9 -11.24 -6.97 -10.23
N GLY A 10 -11.26 -8.25 -9.84
CA GLY A 10 -12.49 -9.02 -9.70
C GLY A 10 -13.21 -9.24 -11.04
N GLY A 11 -14.12 -10.22 -11.04
CA GLY A 11 -15.01 -10.50 -12.17
C GLY A 11 -14.46 -11.46 -13.24
N ASN A 12 -15.38 -11.98 -14.06
CA ASN A 12 -15.09 -12.75 -15.26
C ASN A 12 -15.15 -11.84 -16.50
N ASN A 13 -14.54 -12.25 -17.62
CA ASN A 13 -14.61 -11.50 -18.88
C ASN A 13 -16.08 -11.23 -19.27
N GLY A 14 -16.48 -9.96 -19.31
CA GLY A 14 -17.85 -9.53 -19.64
C GLY A 14 -18.84 -9.34 -18.48
N VAL A 15 -18.48 -9.59 -17.21
CA VAL A 15 -19.37 -9.37 -16.04
C VAL A 15 -18.68 -8.52 -14.97
N PRO A 16 -19.11 -7.25 -14.75
CA PRO A 16 -18.61 -6.38 -13.69
C PRO A 16 -18.44 -7.09 -12.34
N GLY A 17 -17.21 -7.25 -11.87
CA GLY A 17 -16.91 -7.81 -10.54
C GLY A 17 -16.43 -6.73 -9.58
N THR A 18 -16.50 -7.01 -8.28
CA THR A 18 -15.95 -6.13 -7.25
C THR A 18 -14.43 -6.20 -7.26
N PRO A 19 -13.70 -5.09 -7.46
CA PRO A 19 -12.24 -5.08 -7.30
C PRO A 19 -11.84 -5.57 -5.91
N VAL A 20 -10.86 -6.47 -5.87
CA VAL A 20 -10.23 -6.98 -4.66
C VAL A 20 -8.94 -6.19 -4.43
N PRO A 21 -8.88 -5.32 -3.41
CA PRO A 21 -7.67 -4.55 -3.12
C PRO A 21 -6.52 -5.45 -2.68
N GLY A 22 -5.31 -5.13 -3.15
CA GLY A 22 -4.08 -5.62 -2.53
C GLY A 22 -3.77 -4.76 -1.30
N VAL A 23 -3.32 -5.34 -0.20
CA VAL A 23 -3.08 -4.58 1.04
C VAL A 23 -1.63 -4.72 1.50
N PHE A 24 -0.90 -3.64 1.69
CA PHE A 24 0.37 -3.68 2.43
C PHE A 24 0.09 -3.37 3.89
N THR A 25 0.62 -4.19 4.80
CA THR A 25 0.58 -3.90 6.24
C THR A 25 1.95 -3.42 6.68
N ILE A 26 2.01 -2.21 7.24
CA ILE A 26 3.21 -1.66 7.86
C ILE A 26 3.04 -1.81 9.37
N THR A 27 4.04 -2.38 10.02
CA THR A 27 4.06 -2.58 11.47
C THR A 27 5.24 -1.84 12.06
N ARG A 28 5.05 -1.21 13.23
CA ARG A 28 6.10 -0.62 14.05
C ARG A 28 6.32 -1.43 15.32
N THR A 29 7.56 -1.46 15.78
CA THR A 29 7.96 -2.00 17.07
C THR A 29 8.73 -0.94 17.84
N ASN A 30 8.53 -0.89 19.16
CA ASN A 30 9.28 -0.02 20.06
C ASN A 30 9.80 -0.87 21.22
N ALA A 31 11.10 -0.79 21.52
CA ALA A 31 11.76 -1.54 22.59
C ALA A 31 11.14 -1.27 23.98
N ASN A 32 10.63 -0.05 24.20
CA ASN A 32 9.98 0.34 25.46
C ASN A 32 8.46 0.11 25.43
N ASN A 33 7.93 -0.49 24.36
CA ASN A 33 6.50 -0.68 24.11
C ASN A 33 5.68 0.62 24.23
N ASP A 34 6.32 1.75 23.96
CA ASP A 34 5.70 3.07 23.96
C ASP A 34 5.16 3.42 22.57
N TYR A 35 3.84 3.57 22.50
CA TYR A 35 3.09 3.92 21.29
C TYR A 35 2.27 5.19 21.47
N SER A 36 2.61 6.02 22.47
CA SER A 36 1.90 7.24 22.83
C SER A 36 1.92 8.32 21.75
N GLN A 37 2.89 8.25 20.82
CA GLN A 37 3.05 9.20 19.72
C GLN A 37 2.74 8.56 18.36
N PRO A 38 2.16 9.31 17.42
CA PRO A 38 1.96 8.84 16.05
C PRO A 38 3.30 8.79 15.30
N VAL A 39 3.41 7.89 14.33
CA VAL A 39 4.60 7.78 13.47
C VAL A 39 4.18 7.95 12.02
N THR A 40 4.77 8.95 11.36
CA THR A 40 4.63 9.12 9.92
C THR A 40 5.69 8.27 9.22
N VAL A 41 5.24 7.30 8.43
CA VAL A 41 6.10 6.40 7.66
C VAL A 41 6.10 6.84 6.21
N SER A 42 7.27 7.21 5.70
CA SER A 42 7.44 7.51 4.27
C SER A 42 7.73 6.24 3.47
N PHE A 43 7.21 6.16 2.25
CA PHE A 43 7.41 5.02 1.35
C PHE A 43 7.46 5.44 -0.12
N THR A 44 7.92 4.53 -0.98
CA THR A 44 7.87 4.64 -2.44
C THR A 44 7.20 3.43 -3.05
N LEU A 45 6.45 3.65 -4.13
CA LEU A 45 5.90 2.57 -4.94
C LEU A 45 6.73 2.39 -6.20
N SER A 46 7.09 1.16 -6.51
CA SER A 46 7.72 0.75 -7.77
C SER A 46 6.99 -0.47 -8.36
N GLY A 47 7.42 -0.99 -9.51
CA GLY A 47 6.77 -2.13 -10.18
C GLY A 47 6.38 -1.82 -11.63
N THR A 48 5.49 -2.65 -12.19
CA THR A 48 5.06 -2.55 -13.60
C THR A 48 3.63 -2.00 -13.76
N ALA A 49 2.93 -1.68 -12.67
CA ALA A 49 1.61 -1.09 -12.76
C ALA A 49 1.68 0.33 -13.35
N GLY A 50 0.89 0.57 -14.40
CA GLY A 50 0.81 1.87 -15.06
C GLY A 50 0.10 2.94 -14.22
N VAL A 51 0.35 4.21 -14.54
CA VAL A 51 -0.36 5.35 -13.96
C VAL A 51 -1.86 5.24 -14.22
N GLY A 52 -2.67 5.50 -13.19
CA GLY A 52 -4.14 5.47 -13.28
C GLY A 52 -4.77 4.07 -13.32
N VAL A 53 -3.98 2.99 -13.24
CA VAL A 53 -4.50 1.60 -13.17
C VAL A 53 -4.97 1.25 -11.75
N TYR A 54 -4.35 1.85 -10.74
CA TYR A 54 -4.68 1.67 -9.33
C TYR A 54 -4.72 3.01 -8.61
N THR A 55 -5.53 3.08 -7.55
CA THR A 55 -5.47 4.13 -6.54
C THR A 55 -4.99 3.54 -5.22
N THR A 56 -4.46 4.41 -4.37
CA THR A 56 -3.92 4.08 -3.06
C THR A 56 -4.80 4.64 -1.95
N SER A 57 -4.88 3.95 -0.82
CA SER A 57 -5.58 4.42 0.39
C SER A 57 -4.75 4.07 1.63
N PRO A 58 -4.65 4.93 2.66
CA PRO A 58 -5.34 6.21 2.83
C PRO A 58 -4.77 7.36 2.00
N SER A 59 -3.55 7.24 1.50
CA SER A 59 -2.90 8.31 0.71
C SER A 59 -3.28 8.18 -0.76
N ALA A 60 -4.31 8.89 -1.20
CA ALA A 60 -4.79 8.86 -2.58
C ALA A 60 -3.78 9.43 -3.58
N GLY A 61 -3.83 8.91 -4.81
CA GLY A 61 -3.07 9.47 -5.95
C GLY A 61 -1.58 9.10 -6.02
N ILE A 62 -1.10 8.18 -5.18
CA ILE A 62 0.28 7.70 -5.30
C ILE A 62 0.33 6.66 -6.42
N THR A 63 1.07 6.99 -7.47
CA THR A 63 1.31 6.08 -8.60
C THR A 63 2.60 5.30 -8.40
N VAL A 64 2.79 4.23 -9.17
CA VAL A 64 4.12 3.61 -9.33
C VAL A 64 5.11 4.66 -9.81
N GLY A 65 6.30 4.68 -9.19
CA GLY A 65 7.31 5.74 -9.32
C GLY A 65 7.12 6.90 -8.33
N GLY A 66 5.99 6.95 -7.62
CA GLY A 66 5.63 8.00 -6.69
C GLY A 66 6.16 7.78 -5.27
N ASN A 67 6.20 8.88 -4.51
CA ASN A 67 6.47 8.89 -3.08
C ASN A 67 5.16 9.10 -2.32
N GLY A 68 5.05 8.55 -1.12
CA GLY A 68 3.96 8.88 -0.23
C GLY A 68 4.29 8.60 1.22
N SER A 69 3.32 8.86 2.08
CA SER A 69 3.43 8.63 3.52
C SER A 69 2.14 8.06 4.07
N VAL A 70 2.24 7.30 5.15
CA VAL A 70 1.10 6.84 5.95
C VAL A 70 1.38 7.10 7.42
N VAL A 71 0.35 7.42 8.19
CA VAL A 71 0.47 7.61 9.63
C VAL A 71 0.05 6.33 10.34
N ILE A 72 0.92 5.81 11.20
CA ILE A 72 0.55 4.88 12.26
C ILE A 72 0.09 5.75 13.44
N ALA A 73 -1.20 5.70 13.76
CA ALA A 73 -1.79 6.54 14.79
C ALA A 73 -1.28 6.20 16.21
N VAL A 74 -1.54 7.11 17.16
CA VAL A 74 -1.31 6.87 18.59
C VAL A 74 -1.99 5.58 19.04
N GLY A 75 -1.27 4.79 19.84
CA GLY A 75 -1.75 3.50 20.36
C GLY A 75 -1.80 2.38 19.33
N GLN A 76 -1.62 2.66 18.03
CA GLN A 76 -1.60 1.64 16.99
C GLN A 76 -0.19 1.14 16.73
N THR A 77 -0.04 -0.16 16.47
CA THR A 77 1.23 -0.77 16.10
C THR A 77 1.32 -1.07 14.61
N SER A 78 0.22 -0.93 13.88
CA SER A 78 0.17 -1.16 12.44
C SER A 78 -0.75 -0.19 11.71
N THR A 79 -0.55 -0.12 10.39
CA THR A 79 -1.44 0.58 9.46
C THR A 79 -1.44 -0.14 8.12
N ASN A 80 -2.48 0.08 7.33
CA ASN A 80 -2.67 -0.57 6.05
C ASN A 80 -2.57 0.44 4.91
N ILE A 81 -1.98 0.01 3.80
CA ILE A 81 -1.99 0.71 2.53
C ILE A 81 -2.67 -0.19 1.51
N SER A 82 -3.83 0.22 1.02
CA SER A 82 -4.60 -0.54 0.04
C SER A 82 -4.29 -0.06 -1.37
N ILE A 83 -3.99 -0.98 -2.28
CA ILE A 83 -3.85 -0.81 -3.73
C ILE A 83 -5.17 -1.29 -4.36
N ILE A 84 -5.99 -0.35 -4.81
CA ILE A 84 -7.34 -0.60 -5.30
C ILE A 84 -7.34 -0.38 -6.82
N PRO A 85 -7.74 -1.37 -7.65
CA PRO A 85 -7.87 -1.17 -9.08
C PRO A 85 -8.92 -0.09 -9.41
N THR A 86 -8.63 0.79 -10.36
CA THR A 86 -9.49 1.94 -10.69
C THR A 86 -10.67 1.60 -11.58
N THR A 87 -10.56 0.56 -12.42
CA THR A 87 -11.68 0.08 -13.23
C THR A 87 -11.85 -1.43 -13.10
N ALA A 88 -13.11 -1.86 -13.05
CA ALA A 88 -13.49 -3.26 -13.07
C ALA A 88 -13.42 -3.80 -14.51
N ASN A 89 -13.05 -5.07 -14.68
CA ASN A 89 -13.25 -5.85 -15.92
C ASN A 89 -12.54 -5.37 -17.18
N VAL A 90 -11.42 -4.66 -17.05
CA VAL A 90 -10.53 -4.43 -18.18
C VAL A 90 -9.47 -5.54 -18.16
N PRO A 91 -9.39 -6.41 -19.19
CA PRO A 91 -8.29 -7.36 -19.31
C PRO A 91 -6.97 -6.59 -19.38
N ARG A 92 -6.07 -6.87 -18.44
CA ARG A 92 -4.71 -6.29 -18.43
C ARG A 92 -3.74 -7.42 -18.14
N LEU A 93 -2.51 -7.26 -18.60
CA LEU A 93 -1.41 -8.10 -18.14
C LEU A 93 -1.28 -7.97 -16.63
N GLN A 94 -0.86 -9.05 -15.97
CA GLN A 94 -0.54 -9.00 -14.55
C GLN A 94 0.55 -7.96 -14.32
N THR A 95 0.26 -6.97 -13.47
CA THR A 95 1.22 -5.94 -13.08
C THR A 95 1.64 -6.08 -11.64
N THR A 96 2.82 -5.57 -11.30
CA THR A 96 3.36 -5.59 -9.94
C THR A 96 3.33 -4.20 -9.32
N VAL A 97 3.10 -4.16 -8.01
CA VAL A 97 3.33 -3.00 -7.15
C VAL A 97 4.25 -3.46 -6.03
N ILE A 98 5.34 -2.74 -5.83
CA ILE A 98 6.34 -2.99 -4.80
C ILE A 98 6.36 -1.78 -3.88
N LEU A 99 6.09 -1.99 -2.60
CA LEU A 99 6.16 -0.95 -1.59
C LEU A 99 7.52 -1.01 -0.88
N THR A 100 8.28 0.08 -0.93
CA THR A 100 9.53 0.22 -0.21
C THR A 100 9.38 1.28 0.88
N VAL A 101 9.55 0.88 2.14
CA VAL A 101 9.54 1.82 3.27
C VAL A 101 10.87 2.57 3.32
N LYS A 102 10.81 3.89 3.47
CA LYS A 102 11.98 4.74 3.68
C LYS A 102 12.22 4.91 5.18
N GLY A 103 13.41 4.56 5.65
CA GLY A 103 13.84 4.88 7.02
C GLY A 103 13.94 6.39 7.23
N GLY A 104 13.74 6.82 8.46
CA GLY A 104 13.82 8.23 8.85
C GLY A 104 14.72 8.42 10.07
N SER A 105 14.97 9.67 10.45
CA SER A 105 15.72 10.00 11.67
C SER A 105 15.09 9.44 12.95
N SER A 106 13.79 9.16 12.93
CA SER A 106 13.01 8.69 14.08
C SER A 106 12.72 7.19 14.09
N TYR A 107 13.05 6.45 13.02
CA TYR A 107 12.83 5.01 12.93
C TYR A 107 13.73 4.35 11.87
N SER A 108 14.21 3.16 12.18
CA SER A 108 14.94 2.31 11.22
C SER A 108 13.98 1.31 10.56
N VAL A 109 14.28 0.93 9.32
CA VAL A 109 13.56 -0.14 8.60
C VAL A 109 14.33 -1.46 8.80
N GLY A 110 13.61 -2.53 9.13
CA GLY A 110 14.16 -3.86 9.39
C GLY A 110 13.19 -4.99 9.06
#